data_AF-A0AAC9V6A5-F1
#
_entry.id   AF-A0AAC9V6A5-F1
#
_cell.length_a   1.000
_cell.length_b   1.000
_cell.length_c   1.000
_cell.angle_alpha   90.00
_cell.angle_beta   90.00
_cell.angle_gamma   90.00
#
_symmetry.space_group_name_H-M   'P 1'
#
loop_
_entity.id
_entity.type
_entity.pdbx_description
1 polymer ?
#
loop_
_entity_poly.entity_id
_entity_poly.type
_entity_poly.pdbx_seq_one_letter_code
_entity_poly.pdbx_strand_id
1 'polypeptide(L)'
;MDSSIPSIPGKKEGVQPDQTEQRFRTRYEEIEKSESCGYRAELLTQIARSLGLQQKFSEAEAVLDIAQTLLPESTPSAAIRYWLERGRVYNSSSRQTEALPCFVAAGQAKLIRSGWIC
;
A
#
# COMPACT_ATOMS: atom_id res chain seq x y z
N MET A 1 44.66 -21.55 17.67
CA MET A 1 44.07 -20.52 16.78
C MET A 1 42.70 -20.20 17.33
N ASP A 2 42.51 -19.00 17.87
CA ASP A 2 41.23 -18.51 18.38
C ASP A 2 40.33 -18.14 17.19
N SER A 3 39.33 -18.97 16.92
CA SER A 3 38.31 -18.73 15.90
C SER A 3 37.12 -17.99 16.52
N SER A 4 37.38 -16.82 17.10
CA SER A 4 36.35 -15.86 17.45
C SER A 4 35.87 -15.18 16.17
N ILE A 5 34.71 -15.60 15.66
CA ILE A 5 33.99 -14.88 14.60
C ILE A 5 33.56 -13.54 15.21
N PRO A 6 33.97 -12.38 14.65
CA PRO A 6 33.48 -11.10 15.14
C PRO A 6 31.96 -11.04 14.89
N SER A 7 31.18 -10.97 15.96
CA SER A 7 29.76 -10.66 15.92
C SER A 7 29.57 -9.33 15.21
N ILE A 8 28.88 -9.34 14.06
CA ILE A 8 28.56 -8.14 13.28
C ILE A 8 27.67 -7.24 14.16
N PRO A 9 28.15 -6.07 14.62
CA PRO A 9 27.32 -5.15 15.36
C PRO A 9 26.48 -4.38 14.33
N GLY A 10 25.32 -4.94 14.04
CA GLY A 10 24.35 -4.36 13.12
C GLY A 10 22.99 -4.91 13.49
N LYS A 11 22.39 -4.32 14.53
CA LYS A 11 20.93 -4.37 14.70
C LYS A 11 20.40 -3.93 13.34
N LYS A 12 19.79 -4.82 12.54
CA LYS A 12 19.14 -4.39 11.29
C LYS A 12 18.19 -3.28 11.71
N GLU A 13 18.42 -2.03 11.30
CA GLU A 13 17.39 -1.00 11.46
C GLU A 13 16.17 -1.54 10.71
N GLY A 14 15.21 -2.08 11.45
CA GLY A 14 13.96 -2.55 10.90
C GLY A 14 13.24 -1.37 10.25
N VAL A 15 12.38 -1.65 9.28
CA VAL A 15 11.43 -0.66 8.76
C VAL A 15 10.71 -0.02 9.96
N GLN A 16 10.75 1.30 10.07
CA GLN A 16 10.04 2.10 11.07
C GLN A 16 8.73 2.59 10.44
N PRO A 17 7.63 1.83 10.56
CA PRO A 17 6.44 2.06 9.75
C PRO A 17 5.71 3.34 10.17
N ASP A 18 5.84 3.73 11.44
CA ASP A 18 5.38 5.00 12.02
C ASP A 18 6.08 6.21 11.37
N GLN A 19 7.41 6.20 11.30
CA GLN A 19 8.14 7.30 10.66
C GLN A 19 7.90 7.35 9.15
N THR A 20 7.74 6.18 8.54
CA THR A 20 7.43 6.04 7.11
C THR A 20 6.04 6.62 6.81
N GLU A 21 5.03 6.28 7.63
CA GLU A 21 3.69 6.84 7.54
C GLU A 21 3.70 8.36 7.63
N GLN A 22 4.38 8.93 8.63
CA GLN A 22 4.42 10.38 8.83
C GLN A 22 5.02 11.11 7.63
N ARG A 23 6.10 10.57 7.04
CA ARG A 23 6.70 11.12 5.81
C ARG A 23 5.72 11.14 4.64
N PHE A 24 4.95 10.07 4.46
CA PHE A 24 3.93 10.04 3.40
C PHE A 24 2.77 10.98 3.67
N ARG A 25 2.34 11.15 4.93
CA ARG A 25 1.30 12.14 5.29
C ARG A 25 1.74 13.56 5.00
N THR A 26 2.93 13.94 5.47
CA THR A 26 3.50 15.27 5.17
C THR A 26 3.56 15.49 3.67
N ARG A 27 4.05 14.50 2.91
CA ARG A 27 4.07 14.62 1.44
C ARG A 27 2.67 14.75 0.83
N TYR A 28 1.68 14.03 1.34
CA TYR A 28 0.29 14.11 0.88
C TYR A 28 -0.38 15.46 1.20
N GLU A 29 0.06 16.15 2.25
CA GLU A 29 -0.39 17.49 2.61
C GLU A 29 0.28 18.59 1.77
N GLU A 30 1.55 18.39 1.41
CA GLU A 30 2.35 19.34 0.60
C GLU A 30 1.98 19.35 -0.88
N ILE A 31 1.41 18.27 -1.41
CA ILE A 31 1.05 18.20 -2.82
C ILE A 31 -0.19 19.05 -3.11
N GLU A 32 -0.17 19.75 -4.24
CA GLU A 32 -1.33 20.50 -4.70
C GLU A 32 -2.46 19.55 -5.13
N LYS A 33 -3.70 20.03 -5.05
CA LYS A 33 -4.86 19.28 -5.58
C LYS A 33 -4.81 19.09 -7.10
N SER A 34 -4.00 19.89 -7.80
CA SER A 34 -3.71 19.81 -9.24
C SER A 34 -2.86 18.59 -9.61
N GLU A 35 -2.17 17.98 -8.64
CA GLU A 35 -1.38 16.78 -8.84
C GLU A 35 -2.25 15.58 -9.25
N SER A 36 -1.68 14.69 -10.06
CA SER A 36 -2.44 13.59 -10.65
C SER A 36 -3.14 12.72 -9.60
N CYS A 37 -4.38 12.33 -9.88
CA CYS A 37 -5.13 11.40 -9.04
C CYS A 37 -4.38 10.07 -8.81
N GLY A 38 -3.60 9.62 -9.80
CA GLY A 38 -2.72 8.45 -9.68
C GLY A 38 -1.64 8.60 -8.60
N TYR A 39 -0.92 9.73 -8.58
CA TYR A 39 0.13 9.97 -7.58
C TYR A 39 -0.47 10.13 -6.17
N ARG A 40 -1.59 10.85 -6.06
CA ARG A 40 -2.34 11.00 -4.81
C ARG A 40 -2.82 9.65 -4.26
N ALA A 41 -3.38 8.80 -5.12
CA ALA A 41 -3.79 7.44 -4.76
C ALA A 41 -2.60 6.59 -4.32
N GLU A 42 -1.46 6.69 -5.01
CA GLU A 42 -0.24 5.97 -4.62
C GLU A 42 0.23 6.34 -3.22
N LEU A 43 0.30 7.63 -2.88
CA LEU A 43 0.67 8.08 -1.53
C LEU A 43 -0.30 7.54 -0.46
N LEU A 44 -1.61 7.59 -0.71
CA LEU A 44 -2.61 7.03 0.20
C LEU A 44 -2.42 5.52 0.41
N THR A 45 -2.10 4.76 -0.64
CA THR A 45 -1.80 3.32 -0.49
C THR A 45 -0.54 3.06 0.34
N GLN A 46 0.49 3.92 0.25
CA GLN A 46 1.68 3.79 1.09
C GLN A 46 1.42 4.15 2.56
N ILE A 47 0.58 5.15 2.82
CA ILE A 47 0.09 5.47 4.18
C ILE A 47 -0.66 4.26 4.74
N ALA A 48 -1.63 3.71 4.00
CA ALA A 48 -2.40 2.54 4.42
C ALA A 48 -1.52 1.31 4.67
N ARG A 49 -0.52 1.07 3.82
CA ARG A 49 0.47 -0.01 4.03
C ARG A 49 1.23 0.16 5.34
N SER A 50 1.68 1.38 5.61
CA SER A 50 2.42 1.71 6.83
C SER A 50 1.56 1.54 8.08
N LEU A 51 0.28 1.95 8.02
CA LEU A 51 -0.71 1.72 9.08
C LEU A 51 -1.00 0.22 9.30
N GLY A 52 -1.12 -0.56 8.22
CA GLY A 52 -1.29 -2.01 8.30
C GLY A 52 -0.12 -2.72 8.99
N LEU A 53 1.12 -2.27 8.75
CA LEU A 53 2.31 -2.76 9.46
C LEU A 53 2.30 -2.40 10.96
N GLN A 54 1.62 -1.31 11.33
CA GLN A 54 1.38 -0.91 12.72
C GLN A 54 0.14 -1.59 13.33
N GLN A 55 -0.53 -2.50 12.60
CA GLN A 55 -1.82 -3.13 12.98
C GLN A 55 -2.98 -2.15 13.18
N LYS A 56 -2.87 -0.92 12.63
CA LYS A 56 -3.92 0.11 12.65
C LYS A 56 -4.90 -0.09 11.48
N PHE A 57 -5.61 -1.22 11.47
CA PHE A 57 -6.40 -1.65 10.32
C PHE A 57 -7.55 -0.70 9.97
N SER A 58 -8.31 -0.24 10.97
CA SER A 58 -9.43 0.69 10.75
C SER A 58 -8.97 2.00 10.12
N GLU A 59 -7.82 2.53 10.54
CA GLU A 59 -7.24 3.73 9.94
C GLU A 59 -6.75 3.47 8.52
N ALA A 60 -6.12 2.31 8.28
CA ALA A 60 -5.69 1.92 6.94
C ALA A 60 -6.88 1.79 5.98
N GLU A 61 -8.00 1.23 6.44
CA GLU A 61 -9.25 1.16 5.66
C GLU A 61 -9.80 2.55 5.32
N ALA A 62 -9.88 3.47 6.29
CA ALA A 62 -10.36 4.82 6.06
C ALA A 62 -9.48 5.59 5.04
N VAL A 63 -8.16 5.42 5.12
CA VAL A 63 -7.23 6.00 4.13
C VAL A 63 -7.44 5.40 2.74
N LEU A 64 -7.69 4.10 2.65
CA LEU A 64 -8.01 3.44 1.38
C LEU A 64 -9.37 3.86 0.84
N ASP A 65 -10.36 4.19 1.67
CA ASP A 65 -11.65 4.73 1.20
C ASP A 65 -11.45 6.06 0.46
N ILE A 66 -10.56 6.91 0.96
CA ILE A 66 -10.16 8.15 0.26
C ILE A 66 -9.47 7.80 -1.06
N ALA A 67 -8.52 6.86 -1.05
CA ALA A 67 -7.80 6.44 -2.26
C ALA A 67 -8.75 5.91 -3.35
N GLN A 68 -9.81 5.20 -2.94
CA GLN A 68 -10.82 4.64 -3.82
C GLN A 68 -11.52 5.72 -4.66
N THR A 69 -11.79 6.90 -4.07
CA THR A 69 -12.44 8.01 -4.77
C THR A 69 -11.59 8.59 -5.91
N LEU A 70 -10.27 8.38 -5.87
CA LEU A 70 -9.34 8.87 -6.87
C LEU A 70 -9.13 7.89 -8.03
N LEU A 71 -9.60 6.65 -7.90
CA LEU A 71 -9.32 5.59 -8.87
C LEU A 71 -9.85 5.83 -10.28
N PRO A 72 -11.05 6.40 -10.50
CA PRO A 72 -11.57 6.62 -11.85
C PRO A 72 -10.65 7.46 -12.75
N GLU A 73 -9.94 8.42 -12.15
CA GLU A 73 -9.01 9.33 -12.83
C GLU A 73 -7.54 8.93 -12.65
N SER A 74 -7.29 7.72 -12.11
CA SER A 74 -5.95 7.24 -11.76
C SER A 74 -5.34 6.35 -12.84
N THR A 75 -4.05 6.05 -12.71
CA THR A 75 -3.39 5.08 -13.58
C THR A 75 -3.80 3.65 -13.21
N PRO A 76 -3.79 2.69 -14.17
CA PRO A 76 -4.04 1.29 -13.85
C PRO A 76 -3.12 0.73 -12.75
N SER A 77 -1.86 1.19 -12.73
CA SER A 77 -0.90 0.83 -11.68
C SER A 77 -1.34 1.28 -10.29
N ALA A 78 -1.94 2.46 -10.16
CA ALA A 78 -2.50 2.95 -8.90
C ALA A 78 -3.69 2.10 -8.45
N ALA A 79 -4.59 1.74 -9.38
CA ALA A 79 -5.71 0.84 -9.10
C ALA A 79 -5.25 -0.56 -8.63
N ILE A 80 -4.23 -1.15 -9.28
CA ILE A 80 -3.66 -2.43 -8.86
C ILE A 80 -3.11 -2.34 -7.43
N ARG A 81 -2.31 -1.30 -7.13
CA ARG A 81 -1.73 -1.11 -5.79
C ARG A 81 -2.82 -0.94 -4.73
N TYR A 82 -3.85 -0.15 -5.04
CA TYR A 82 -5.01 0.01 -4.18
C TYR A 82 -5.64 -1.33 -3.82
N TRP A 83 -5.97 -2.16 -4.82
CA TRP A 83 -6.63 -3.44 -4.58
C TRP A 83 -5.75 -4.42 -3.81
N LEU A 84 -4.44 -4.44 -4.10
CA LEU A 84 -3.49 -5.26 -3.35
C LEU A 84 -3.39 -4.85 -1.88
N GLU A 85 -3.32 -3.55 -1.58
CA GLU A 85 -3.23 -3.07 -0.19
C GLU A 85 -4.56 -3.24 0.55
N ARG A 86 -5.71 -3.00 -0.09
CA ARG A 86 -7.03 -3.30 0.50
C ARG A 86 -7.16 -4.77 0.87
N GLY A 87 -6.77 -5.67 -0.03
CA GLY A 87 -6.74 -7.10 0.25
C GLY A 87 -5.77 -7.46 1.38
N ARG A 88 -4.60 -6.81 1.45
CA ARG A 88 -3.63 -7.02 2.54
C ARG A 88 -4.19 -6.59 3.90
N VAL A 89 -4.88 -5.46 3.97
CA VAL A 89 -5.50 -4.96 5.22
C VAL A 89 -6.56 -5.94 5.71
N TYR A 90 -7.46 -6.40 4.83
CA TYR A 90 -8.44 -7.42 5.19
C TYR A 90 -7.80 -8.75 5.60
N ASN A 91 -6.82 -9.24 4.85
CA ASN A 91 -6.18 -10.50 5.18
C ASN A 91 -5.45 -10.44 6.54
N SER A 92 -4.72 -9.36 6.79
CA SER A 92 -3.98 -9.15 8.04
C SER A 92 -4.89 -8.93 9.26
N SER A 93 -6.13 -8.49 9.03
CA SER A 93 -7.18 -8.35 10.06
C SER A 93 -8.08 -9.59 10.17
N SER A 94 -7.66 -10.74 9.62
CA SER A 94 -8.41 -12.01 9.66
C SER A 94 -9.74 -12.01 8.91
N ARG A 95 -9.89 -11.14 7.90
CA ARG A 95 -11.09 -10.99 7.05
C ARG A 95 -10.84 -11.57 5.64
N GLN A 96 -10.46 -12.84 5.54
CA GLN A 96 -10.03 -13.43 4.26
C GLN A 96 -11.11 -13.45 3.17
N THR A 97 -12.38 -13.60 3.56
CA THR A 97 -13.53 -13.57 2.65
C THR A 97 -13.65 -12.25 1.90
N GLU A 98 -13.24 -11.15 2.53
CA GLU A 98 -13.25 -9.82 1.93
C GLU A 98 -11.93 -9.49 1.22
N ALA A 99 -10.82 -10.10 1.65
CA ALA A 99 -9.53 -9.96 0.98
C ALA A 99 -9.52 -10.58 -0.44
N LEU A 100 -10.17 -11.74 -0.61
CA LEU A 100 -10.19 -12.47 -1.87
C LEU A 100 -10.69 -11.63 -3.07
N PRO A 101 -11.88 -10.99 -3.02
CA PRO A 101 -12.35 -10.17 -4.13
C PRO A 101 -11.39 -9.02 -4.47
N CYS A 102 -10.67 -8.47 -3.49
CA CYS A 102 -9.65 -7.45 -3.75
C CYS A 102 -8.49 -7.98 -4.60
N PHE A 103 -7.96 -9.16 -4.29
CA PHE A 103 -6.87 -9.75 -5.08
C PHE A 103 -7.32 -10.13 -6.50
N VAL A 104 -8.57 -10.58 -6.66
CA VAL A 104 -9.17 -10.82 -7.99
C VAL A 104 -9.26 -9.52 -8.78
N ALA A 105 -9.76 -8.44 -8.18
CA ALA A 105 -9.83 -7.13 -8.83
C ALA A 105 -8.46 -6.61 -9.25
N ALA A 106 -7.42 -6.80 -8.42
CA ALA A 106 -6.03 -6.47 -8.78
C ALA A 106 -5.55 -7.25 -10.02
N GLY A 107 -5.89 -8.53 -10.11
CA GLY A 107 -5.58 -9.36 -11.29
C GLY A 107 -6.31 -8.90 -12.55
N GLN A 108 -7.59 -8.55 -12.45
CA GLN A 108 -8.40 -8.08 -13.57
C GLN A 108 -7.95 -6.71 -14.09
N ALA A 109 -7.55 -5.80 -13.20
CA ALA A 109 -7.01 -4.48 -13.58
C ALA A 109 -5.76 -4.59 -14.47
N LYS A 110 -4.99 -5.68 -14.36
CA LYS A 110 -3.85 -5.98 -15.24
C LYS A 110 -4.29 -6.50 -16.62
N LEU A 111 -5.41 -7.22 -16.70
CA LEU A 111 -5.86 -7.88 -17.93
C LEU A 111 -6.50 -6.92 -18.94
N ILE A 112 -7.11 -5.83 -18.48
CA ILE A 112 -7.76 -4.82 -19.35
C ILE A 112 -6.79 -4.19 -20.38
N ARG A 113 -5.46 -4.33 -20.18
CA ARG A 113 -4.45 -3.77 -21.10
C ARG A 113 -3.55 -4.79 -21.79
N SER A 114 -3.78 -6.09 -21.58
CA SER A 114 -2.90 -7.11 -22.17
C SER A 114 -3.32 -7.51 -23.60
N GLY A 115 -4.51 -7.16 -24.08
CA GLY A 115 -4.90 -7.51 -25.47
C GLY A 115 -4.88 -9.01 -25.77
N TRP A 116 -5.07 -9.86 -24.74
CA TRP A 116 -5.27 -11.30 -24.88
C TRP A 116 -6.71 -11.61 -24.46
N ILE A 117 -7.66 -11.27 -25.34
CA ILE A 117 -8.95 -11.91 -25.61
C ILE A 117 -9.48 -11.14 -26.83
N CYS A 118 -9.04 -11.61 -28.00
CA CYS A 118 -9.77 -11.63 -29.27
C CYS A 118 -9.55 -13.03 -29.84
#